data_AF-X1QBJ7-F1
#
_entry.id   AF-X1QBJ7-F1
#
_cell.length_a   1.000
_cell.length_b   1.000
_cell.length_c   1.000
_cell.angle_alpha   90.00
_cell.angle_beta   90.00
_cell.angle_gamma   90.00
#
_symmetry.space_group_name_H-M   'P 1'
#
loop_
_entity.id
_entity.type
_entity.pdbx_description
1 polymer ?
#
loop_
_entity_poly.entity_id
_entity_poly.type
_entity_poly.pdbx_seq_one_letter_code
_entity_poly.pdbx_strand_id
1 'polypeptide(L)'
;SAYLPSQEDTDNDRQLGLYHIGIQKKWPDIENIRLIWHYLAFDRELVSYRTPEAISKLIQNTKSLIDEIEATHDFPPRESRLCEWCEYPDLCPLRKHFIKVETMPVNEYLNEPGVALVNKYVALKDEAKKVDQETEKVKAAILDYARREEVEIIKGSDYKARVRFDEKLRFPGKNDEERQELDEVIKQAGKWAEVSQLDTTSLTHIVENSLWSKDLIDKIMNYGRIEETNSVSISKLKEERK
;
A
#
# COMPACT_ATOMS: atom_id res chain seq x y z
N SER A 1 -22.07 23.17 -1.80
CA SER A 1 -21.40 22.10 -1.04
C SER A 1 -22.22 21.83 0.22
N ALA A 2 -22.64 20.59 0.46
CA ALA A 2 -23.36 20.19 1.68
C ALA A 2 -22.40 19.66 2.76
N TYR A 3 -21.19 20.20 2.81
CA TYR A 3 -20.18 19.87 3.81
C TYR A 3 -19.90 21.10 4.68
N LEU A 4 -19.97 20.90 6.00
CA LEU A 4 -19.57 21.88 7.01
C LEU A 4 -18.30 21.34 7.67
N PRO A 5 -17.14 22.01 7.54
CA PRO A 5 -15.91 21.56 8.19
C PRO A 5 -15.99 21.69 9.71
N SER A 6 -15.07 21.02 10.39
CA SER A 6 -14.93 21.16 11.83
C SER A 6 -14.30 22.51 12.21
N GLN A 7 -14.44 22.88 13.49
CA GLN A 7 -13.74 24.06 14.03
C GLN A 7 -12.22 23.89 13.91
N GLU A 8 -11.70 22.68 14.16
CA GLU A 8 -10.27 22.37 14.02
C GLU A 8 -9.77 22.54 12.58
N ASP A 9 -10.54 22.09 11.57
CA ASP A 9 -10.19 22.31 10.16
C ASP A 9 -10.11 23.82 9.87
N THR A 10 -11.07 24.59 10.38
CA THR A 10 -11.14 26.04 10.19
C THR A 10 -9.98 26.77 10.89
N ASP A 11 -9.56 26.27 12.04
CA ASP A 11 -8.44 26.78 12.84
C ASP A 11 -7.07 26.37 12.28
N ASN A 12 -7.02 25.44 11.33
CA ASN A 12 -5.81 25.05 10.63
C ASN A 12 -5.81 25.44 9.15
N ASP A 13 -6.94 25.88 8.60
CA ASP A 13 -7.05 26.30 7.21
C ASP A 13 -6.11 27.48 6.91
N ARG A 14 -5.44 27.43 5.75
CA ARG A 14 -4.44 28.43 5.35
C ARG A 14 -5.05 29.69 4.75
N GLN A 15 -6.23 29.63 4.14
CA GLN A 15 -6.78 30.68 3.29
C GLN A 15 -6.93 32.00 4.05
N LEU A 16 -7.75 32.03 5.11
CA LEU A 16 -7.93 33.25 5.91
C LEU A 16 -6.68 33.59 6.75
N GLY A 17 -5.87 32.60 7.11
CA GLY A 17 -4.58 32.82 7.77
C GLY A 17 -3.61 33.65 6.91
N LEU A 18 -3.62 33.48 5.59
CA LEU A 18 -2.82 34.31 4.68
C LEU A 18 -3.26 35.78 4.68
N TYR A 19 -4.57 36.04 4.78
CA TYR A 19 -5.08 37.42 4.92
C TYR A 19 -4.69 38.03 6.27
N HIS A 20 -4.70 37.26 7.36
CA HIS A 20 -4.22 37.72 8.67
C HIS A 20 -2.81 38.31 8.56
N ILE A 21 -1.87 37.59 7.92
CA ILE A 21 -0.49 38.06 7.71
C ILE A 21 -0.47 39.43 7.01
N GLY A 22 -1.29 39.59 5.97
CA GLY A 22 -1.40 40.84 5.22
C GLY A 22 -1.96 42.01 6.07
N ILE A 23 -3.01 41.75 6.85
CA ILE A 23 -3.62 42.75 7.75
C ILE A 23 -2.62 43.19 8.81
N GLN A 24 -1.99 42.24 9.50
CA GLN A 24 -1.04 42.53 10.58
C GLN A 24 0.18 43.32 10.08
N LYS A 25 0.65 43.05 8.84
CA LYS A 25 1.73 43.81 8.23
C LYS A 25 1.33 45.23 7.84
N LYS A 26 0.09 45.42 7.38
CA LYS A 26 -0.42 46.72 6.92
C LYS A 26 -0.86 47.62 8.09
N TRP A 27 -1.37 47.01 9.15
CA TRP A 27 -1.84 47.70 10.37
C TRP A 27 -1.31 46.97 11.61
N PRO A 28 -0.06 47.27 12.03
CA PRO A 28 0.59 46.59 13.15
C PRO A 28 -0.12 46.77 14.50
N ASP A 29 -0.90 47.84 14.64
CA ASP A 29 -1.64 48.17 15.87
C ASP A 29 -2.91 47.31 16.07
N ILE A 30 -3.28 46.49 15.09
CA ILE A 30 -4.42 45.57 15.20
C ILE A 30 -3.96 44.27 15.85
N GLU A 31 -4.31 44.10 17.12
CA GLU A 31 -3.97 42.89 17.89
C GLU A 31 -4.99 41.76 17.71
N ASN A 32 -6.26 42.09 17.48
CA ASN A 32 -7.36 41.14 17.50
C ASN A 32 -7.99 40.94 16.11
N ILE A 33 -7.42 40.04 15.31
CA ILE A 33 -7.93 39.69 13.98
C ILE A 33 -8.83 38.46 14.07
N ARG A 34 -10.09 38.63 13.62
CA ARG A 34 -11.09 37.54 13.54
C ARG A 34 -11.20 37.03 12.11
N LEU A 35 -11.07 35.72 11.94
CA LEU A 35 -11.23 35.05 10.65
C LEU A 35 -12.58 34.33 10.64
N ILE A 36 -13.53 34.81 9.84
CA ILE A 36 -14.92 34.35 9.88
C ILE A 36 -15.27 33.66 8.56
N TRP A 37 -15.76 32.44 8.66
CA TRP A 37 -16.33 31.68 7.55
C TRP A 37 -17.85 31.63 7.69
N HIS A 38 -18.56 32.15 6.70
CA HIS A 38 -20.02 32.11 6.66
C HIS A 38 -20.50 30.93 5.81
N TYR A 39 -21.06 29.91 6.45
CA TYR A 39 -21.64 28.73 5.78
C TYR A 39 -23.16 28.90 5.66
N LEU A 40 -23.59 29.69 4.67
CA LEU A 40 -25.00 30.08 4.46
C LEU A 40 -25.97 28.90 4.38
N ALA A 41 -25.57 27.80 3.73
CA ALA A 41 -26.42 26.61 3.60
C ALA A 41 -26.71 25.91 4.94
N PHE A 42 -25.88 26.16 5.95
CA PHE A 42 -26.01 25.61 7.30
C PHE A 42 -26.47 26.65 8.31
N ASP A 43 -26.64 27.90 7.90
CA ASP A 43 -26.89 29.05 8.78
C ASP A 43 -25.91 29.09 9.96
N ARG A 44 -24.61 28.89 9.66
CA ARG A 44 -23.54 28.85 10.67
C ARG A 44 -22.34 29.70 10.31
N GLU A 45 -21.73 30.25 11.34
CA GLU A 45 -20.45 30.94 11.27
C GLU A 45 -19.39 30.14 12.03
N LEU A 46 -18.23 29.97 11.43
CA LEU A 46 -17.05 29.43 12.10
C LEU A 46 -16.03 30.56 12.24
N VAL A 47 -15.63 30.83 13.48
CA VAL A 47 -14.71 31.92 13.81
C VAL A 47 -13.39 31.32 14.26
N SER A 48 -12.31 31.74 13.62
CA SER A 48 -10.95 31.32 13.95
C SER A 48 -10.12 32.51 14.44
N TYR A 49 -9.34 32.26 15.49
CA TYR A 49 -8.35 33.18 16.05
C TYR A 49 -6.98 32.52 15.93
N ARG A 50 -5.97 33.29 15.51
CA ARG A 50 -4.62 32.77 15.30
C ARG A 50 -3.65 33.42 16.27
N THR A 51 -2.86 32.58 16.96
CA THR A 51 -1.79 33.07 17.81
C THR A 51 -0.60 33.53 16.95
N PRO A 52 0.29 34.38 17.49
CA PRO A 52 1.52 34.79 16.79
C PRO A 52 2.37 33.60 16.33
N GLU A 53 2.43 32.53 17.11
CA GLU A 53 3.16 31.30 16.79
C GLU A 53 2.52 30.57 15.60
N ALA A 54 1.19 30.48 15.56
CA ALA A 54 0.47 29.88 14.44
C ALA A 54 0.69 30.66 13.13
N ILE A 55 0.72 32.00 13.22
CA ILE A 55 1.03 32.87 12.08
C ILE A 55 2.48 32.70 11.63
N SER A 56 3.44 32.66 12.55
CA SER A 56 4.85 32.43 12.24
C SER A 56 5.06 31.07 11.55
N LYS A 57 4.41 30.01 12.06
CA LYS A 57 4.42 28.68 11.46
C LYS A 57 3.80 28.69 10.06
N LEU A 58 2.67 29.37 9.85
CA LEU A 58 2.05 29.50 8.54
C LEU A 58 2.97 30.21 7.54
N ILE A 59 3.66 31.28 7.96
CA ILE A 59 4.64 31.99 7.12
C ILE A 59 5.77 31.05 6.72
N GLN A 60 6.35 30.32 7.67
CA GLN A 60 7.46 29.41 7.38
C GLN A 60 7.03 28.28 6.45
N ASN A 61 5.90 27.64 6.73
CA ASN A 61 5.35 26.59 5.87
C ASN A 61 5.05 27.09 4.45
N THR A 62 4.53 28.32 4.34
CA THR A 62 4.23 28.93 3.04
C THR A 62 5.51 29.20 2.25
N LYS A 63 6.57 29.72 2.90
CA LYS A 63 7.88 29.92 2.26
C LYS A 63 8.48 28.61 1.79
N SER A 64 8.51 27.60 2.66
CA SER A 64 9.03 26.27 2.30
C SER A 64 8.27 25.64 1.13
N LEU A 65 6.94 25.82 1.08
CA LEU A 65 6.14 25.37 -0.06
C LEU A 65 6.46 26.13 -1.34
N ILE A 66 6.72 27.43 -1.27
CA ILE A 66 7.15 28.22 -2.43
C ILE A 66 8.50 27.70 -2.93
N ASP A 67 9.48 27.52 -2.03
CA ASP A 67 10.79 27.01 -2.37
C ASP A 67 10.70 25.61 -3.01
N GLU A 68 9.83 24.73 -2.50
CA GLU A 68 9.55 23.41 -3.06
C GLU A 68 8.97 23.53 -4.48
N ILE A 69 7.96 24.38 -4.69
CA ILE A 69 7.33 24.57 -6.00
C ILE A 69 8.33 25.14 -7.01
N GLU A 70 9.17 26.11 -6.61
CA GLU A 70 10.17 26.72 -7.49
C GLU A 70 11.31 25.75 -7.85
N ALA A 71 11.68 24.84 -6.95
CA ALA A 71 12.70 23.81 -7.19
C ALA A 71 12.16 22.60 -7.97
N THR A 72 10.85 22.42 -8.03
CA THR A 72 10.22 21.25 -8.65
C THR A 72 10.14 21.41 -10.17
N HIS A 73 10.74 20.46 -10.89
CA HIS A 73 10.67 20.39 -12.36
C HIS A 73 9.62 19.43 -12.88
N ASP A 74 9.13 18.51 -12.04
CA ASP A 74 8.14 17.51 -12.41
C ASP A 74 6.93 17.58 -11.47
N PHE A 75 5.75 17.72 -12.06
CA PHE A 75 4.48 17.85 -11.34
C PHE A 75 3.59 16.65 -11.64
N PRO A 76 3.86 15.50 -11.02
CA PRO A 76 3.09 14.30 -11.29
C PRO A 76 1.63 14.51 -10.88
N PRO A 77 0.66 14.22 -11.76
CA PRO A 77 -0.75 14.35 -11.43
C PRO A 77 -1.13 13.38 -10.30
N ARG A 78 -2.07 13.80 -9.45
CA ARG A 78 -2.69 12.94 -8.43
C ARG A 78 -4.18 12.87 -8.66
N GLU A 79 -4.73 11.66 -8.72
CA GLU A 79 -6.17 11.49 -8.86
C GLU A 79 -6.89 11.94 -7.59
N SER A 80 -8.02 12.61 -7.79
CA SER A 80 -8.92 13.03 -6.71
C SER A 80 -10.34 13.19 -7.26
N ARG A 81 -11.30 13.48 -6.38
CA ARG A 81 -12.68 13.81 -6.78
C ARG A 81 -12.75 15.05 -7.67
N LEU A 82 -11.73 15.91 -7.66
CA LEU A 82 -11.68 17.09 -8.53
C LEU A 82 -11.33 16.75 -9.98
N CYS A 83 -10.87 15.52 -10.27
CA CYS A 83 -10.60 15.11 -11.65
C CYS A 83 -11.87 15.16 -12.52
N GLU A 84 -13.05 14.92 -11.95
CA GLU A 84 -14.34 15.00 -12.65
C GLU A 84 -14.72 16.44 -13.05
N TRP A 85 -14.12 17.43 -12.39
CA TRP A 85 -14.35 18.85 -12.61
C TRP A 85 -13.15 19.54 -13.27
N CYS A 86 -12.14 18.77 -13.69
CA CYS A 86 -10.94 19.29 -14.31
C CYS A 86 -11.23 19.75 -15.74
N GLU A 87 -10.76 20.94 -16.11
CA GLU A 87 -10.93 21.50 -17.47
C GLU A 87 -9.89 20.97 -18.48
N TYR A 88 -8.86 20.27 -18.01
CA TYR A 88 -7.74 19.79 -18.84
C TYR A 88 -7.49 18.26 -18.76
N PRO A 89 -8.54 17.41 -18.86
CA PRO A 89 -8.37 15.96 -18.78
C PRO A 89 -7.61 15.38 -20.00
N ASP A 90 -7.63 16.07 -21.13
CA ASP A 90 -6.93 15.75 -22.38
C ASP A 90 -5.40 15.94 -22.29
N LEU A 91 -4.93 16.83 -21.41
CA LEU A 91 -3.51 17.03 -21.14
C LEU A 91 -2.99 16.14 -20.01
N CYS A 92 -3.87 15.73 -19.10
CA CYS A 92 -3.50 14.94 -17.93
C CYS A 92 -3.00 13.54 -18.32
N PRO A 93 -1.77 13.14 -17.95
CA PRO A 93 -1.25 11.79 -18.24
C PRO A 93 -2.14 10.64 -17.77
N LEU A 94 -2.92 10.84 -16.70
CA LEU A 94 -3.82 9.83 -16.14
C LEU A 94 -5.19 9.77 -16.85
N ARG A 95 -5.58 10.83 -17.56
CA ARG A 95 -6.92 10.95 -18.16
C ARG A 95 -6.93 11.11 -19.68
N LYS A 96 -5.83 11.53 -20.30
CA LYS A 96 -5.75 11.85 -21.73
C LYS A 96 -6.18 10.70 -22.65
N HIS A 97 -5.87 9.46 -22.28
CA HIS A 97 -6.26 8.28 -23.07
C HIS A 97 -7.77 8.00 -22.96
N PHE A 98 -8.37 8.22 -21.79
CA PHE A 98 -9.82 8.10 -21.62
C PHE A 98 -10.57 9.06 -22.55
N ILE A 99 -10.18 10.35 -22.55
CA ILE A 99 -10.78 11.35 -23.44
C ILE A 99 -10.58 11.00 -24.91
N LYS A 100 -9.37 10.54 -25.28
CA LYS A 100 -9.08 10.07 -26.64
C LYS A 100 -10.02 8.95 -27.06
N VAL A 101 -10.25 7.95 -26.21
CA VAL A 101 -11.10 6.79 -26.52
C VAL A 101 -12.59 7.17 -26.53
N GLU A 102 -13.04 7.99 -25.58
CA GLU A 102 -14.44 8.45 -25.48
C GLU A 102 -14.90 9.27 -26.69
N THR A 103 -13.96 9.97 -27.34
CA THR A 103 -14.23 10.75 -28.55
C THR A 103 -14.19 9.92 -29.84
N MET A 104 -13.76 8.67 -29.80
CA MET A 104 -13.71 7.80 -30.98
C MET A 104 -15.08 7.22 -31.32
N PRO A 105 -15.36 6.98 -32.61
CA PRO A 105 -16.53 6.22 -33.03
C PRO A 105 -16.58 4.82 -32.39
N VAL A 106 -17.78 4.34 -32.07
CA VAL A 106 -18.02 3.04 -31.40
C VAL A 106 -17.42 1.86 -32.17
N ASN A 107 -17.35 1.95 -33.49
CA ASN A 107 -16.76 0.93 -34.36
C ASN A 107 -15.22 0.99 -34.46
N GLU A 108 -14.59 2.04 -33.94
CA GLU A 108 -13.15 2.29 -34.09
C GLU A 108 -12.37 2.19 -32.76
N TYR A 109 -13.02 2.45 -31.62
CA TYR A 109 -12.32 2.47 -30.32
C TYR A 109 -11.69 1.10 -29.93
N LEU A 110 -12.32 -0.02 -30.33
CA LEU A 110 -11.78 -1.37 -30.09
C LEU A 110 -10.48 -1.64 -30.85
N ASN A 111 -10.24 -0.89 -31.94
CA ASN A 111 -9.02 -0.99 -32.72
C ASN A 111 -7.92 -0.05 -32.21
N GLU A 112 -8.18 0.74 -31.17
CA GLU A 112 -7.18 1.60 -30.55
C GLU A 112 -6.09 0.71 -29.89
N PRO A 113 -4.79 0.93 -30.19
CA PRO A 113 -3.73 0.03 -29.74
C PRO A 113 -3.67 -0.17 -28.22
N GLY A 114 -3.89 0.88 -27.43
CA GLY A 114 -3.91 0.80 -25.97
C GLY A 114 -5.08 -0.03 -25.47
N VAL A 115 -6.28 0.18 -26.01
CA VAL A 115 -7.48 -0.62 -25.67
C VAL A 115 -7.25 -2.10 -26.01
N ALA A 116 -6.73 -2.41 -27.19
CA ALA A 116 -6.46 -3.77 -27.62
C ALA A 116 -5.41 -4.47 -26.73
N LEU A 117 -4.35 -3.77 -26.33
CA LEU A 117 -3.31 -4.30 -25.43
C LEU A 117 -3.87 -4.62 -24.04
N VAL A 118 -4.65 -3.72 -23.46
CA VAL A 118 -5.29 -3.94 -22.15
C VAL A 118 -6.24 -5.12 -22.21
N ASN A 119 -7.10 -5.20 -23.24
CA ASN A 119 -8.03 -6.32 -23.41
C ASN A 119 -7.30 -7.65 -23.56
N LYS A 120 -6.23 -7.70 -24.37
CA LYS A 120 -5.41 -8.91 -24.54
C LYS A 120 -4.74 -9.31 -23.22
N TYR A 121 -4.22 -8.34 -22.47
CA TYR A 121 -3.59 -8.59 -21.18
C TYR A 121 -4.58 -9.21 -20.18
N VAL A 122 -5.80 -8.65 -20.08
CA VAL A 122 -6.85 -9.18 -19.20
C VAL A 122 -7.25 -10.60 -19.64
N ALA A 123 -7.46 -10.84 -20.94
CA ALA A 123 -7.79 -12.17 -21.45
C ALA A 123 -6.73 -13.22 -21.10
N LEU A 124 -5.46 -12.91 -21.33
CA LEU A 124 -4.34 -13.80 -20.97
C LEU A 124 -4.25 -14.04 -19.46
N LYS A 125 -4.53 -13.02 -18.64
CA LYS A 125 -4.53 -13.14 -17.18
C LYS A 125 -5.67 -14.02 -16.67
N ASP A 126 -6.83 -13.94 -17.31
CA ASP A 126 -7.97 -14.79 -16.99
C ASP A 126 -7.73 -16.25 -17.43
N GLU A 127 -7.09 -16.46 -18.58
CA GLU A 127 -6.63 -17.78 -19.01
C GLU A 127 -5.60 -18.36 -18.04
N ALA A 128 -4.59 -17.59 -17.66
CA ALA A 128 -3.59 -17.99 -16.67
C ALA A 128 -4.25 -18.39 -15.33
N LYS A 129 -5.22 -17.60 -14.86
CA LYS A 129 -5.97 -17.91 -13.64
C LYS A 129 -6.74 -19.24 -13.75
N LYS A 130 -7.32 -19.56 -14.90
CA LYS A 130 -7.98 -20.86 -15.12
C LYS A 130 -6.97 -22.01 -15.10
N VAL A 131 -5.84 -21.84 -15.79
CA VAL A 131 -4.75 -22.83 -15.80
C VAL A 131 -4.18 -23.05 -14.41
N ASP A 132 -4.01 -21.99 -13.61
CA ASP A 132 -3.55 -22.08 -12.22
C ASP A 132 -4.55 -22.87 -11.35
N GLN A 133 -5.85 -22.59 -11.50
CA GLN A 133 -6.90 -23.34 -10.81
C GLN A 133 -6.91 -24.82 -11.20
N GLU A 134 -6.75 -25.13 -12.48
CA GLU A 134 -6.62 -26.51 -12.95
C GLU A 134 -5.34 -27.17 -12.44
N THR A 135 -4.22 -26.44 -12.43
CA THR A 135 -2.94 -26.91 -11.91
C THR A 135 -3.03 -27.27 -10.44
N GLU A 136 -3.68 -26.44 -9.61
CA GLU A 136 -3.90 -26.75 -8.19
C GLU A 136 -4.85 -27.94 -7.99
N LYS A 137 -5.88 -28.11 -8.83
CA LYS A 137 -6.72 -29.32 -8.81
C LYS A 137 -5.91 -30.58 -9.15
N VAL A 138 -5.07 -30.53 -10.18
CA VAL A 138 -4.21 -31.64 -10.58
C VAL A 138 -3.18 -31.95 -9.49
N LYS A 139 -2.59 -30.92 -8.87
CA LYS A 139 -1.68 -31.07 -7.74
C LYS A 139 -2.36 -31.71 -6.54
N ALA A 140 -3.59 -31.30 -6.19
CA ALA A 140 -4.37 -31.95 -5.15
C ALA A 140 -4.64 -33.42 -5.49
N ALA A 141 -5.02 -33.73 -6.74
CA ALA A 141 -5.21 -35.11 -7.20
C ALA A 141 -3.92 -35.94 -7.15
N ILE A 142 -2.75 -35.35 -7.45
CA ILE A 142 -1.43 -36.00 -7.30
C ILE A 142 -1.16 -36.33 -5.83
N LEU A 143 -1.49 -35.42 -4.90
CA LEU A 143 -1.35 -35.67 -3.47
C LEU A 143 -2.31 -36.77 -3.00
N ASP A 144 -3.58 -36.74 -3.42
CA ASP A 144 -4.56 -37.76 -3.06
C ASP A 144 -4.17 -39.15 -3.61
N TYR A 145 -3.68 -39.20 -4.85
CA TYR A 145 -3.14 -40.43 -5.45
C TYR A 145 -1.93 -40.93 -4.66
N ALA A 146 -0.97 -40.07 -4.35
CA ALA A 146 0.23 -40.42 -3.57
C ALA A 146 -0.14 -40.97 -2.19
N ARG A 147 -1.16 -40.41 -1.52
CA ARG A 147 -1.68 -40.91 -0.24
C ARG A 147 -2.34 -42.28 -0.37
N ARG A 148 -3.22 -42.45 -1.36
CA ARG A 148 -4.00 -43.69 -1.53
C ARG A 148 -3.12 -44.88 -1.92
N GLU A 149 -2.14 -44.64 -2.79
CA GLU A 149 -1.24 -45.68 -3.29
C GLU A 149 0.04 -45.81 -2.45
N GLU A 150 0.18 -45.01 -1.38
CA GLU A 150 1.34 -44.98 -0.48
C GLU A 150 2.68 -44.79 -1.22
N VAL A 151 2.72 -43.90 -2.21
CA VAL A 151 3.90 -43.64 -3.05
C VAL A 151 4.45 -42.23 -2.86
N GLU A 152 5.78 -42.13 -2.71
CA GLU A 152 6.48 -40.83 -2.63
C GLU A 152 6.95 -40.29 -3.99
N ILE A 153 6.97 -41.13 -5.04
CA ILE A 153 7.39 -40.73 -6.39
C ILE A 153 6.39 -41.29 -7.40
N ILE A 154 5.80 -40.40 -8.19
CA ILE A 154 4.90 -40.74 -9.29
C ILE A 154 5.62 -40.47 -10.60
N LYS A 155 5.74 -41.51 -11.43
CA LYS A 155 6.34 -41.43 -12.76
C LYS A 155 5.27 -41.08 -13.79
N GLY A 156 5.46 -39.97 -14.51
CA GLY A 156 4.77 -39.65 -15.76
C GLY A 156 5.59 -40.09 -16.98
N SER A 157 5.13 -39.74 -18.18
CA SER A 157 5.80 -40.14 -19.43
C SER A 157 7.24 -39.63 -19.51
N ASP A 158 7.42 -38.31 -19.36
CA ASP A 158 8.74 -37.65 -19.47
C ASP A 158 9.23 -37.03 -18.15
N TYR A 159 8.36 -37.02 -17.13
CA TYR A 159 8.57 -36.31 -15.87
C TYR A 159 8.29 -37.22 -14.69
N LYS A 160 8.81 -36.86 -13.51
CA LYS A 160 8.41 -37.45 -12.23
C LYS A 160 7.99 -36.38 -11.24
N ALA A 161 6.95 -36.67 -10.47
CA ALA A 161 6.51 -35.87 -9.34
C ALA A 161 6.96 -36.55 -8.04
N ARG A 162 7.74 -35.86 -7.23
CA ARG A 162 8.06 -36.30 -5.86
C ARG A 162 7.07 -35.65 -4.90
N VAL A 163 6.42 -36.47 -4.09
CA VAL A 163 5.48 -36.05 -3.07
C VAL A 163 6.06 -36.40 -1.70
N ARG A 164 6.09 -35.42 -0.80
CA ARG A 164 6.49 -35.61 0.61
C ARG A 164 5.33 -35.21 1.50
N PHE A 165 4.96 -36.10 2.41
CA PHE A 165 4.02 -35.83 3.48
C PHE A 165 4.80 -35.73 4.78
N ASP A 166 5.21 -34.51 5.13
CA ASP A 166 5.83 -34.25 6.43
C ASP A 166 4.74 -33.87 7.43
N GLU A 167 4.58 -34.66 8.50
CA GLU A 167 3.80 -34.23 9.67
C GLU A 167 4.61 -33.18 10.44
N LYS A 168 4.40 -31.91 10.08
CA LYS A 168 4.98 -30.79 10.82
C LYS A 168 4.01 -30.34 11.89
N LEU A 169 4.45 -30.41 13.15
CA LEU A 169 3.78 -29.76 14.27
C LEU A 169 3.66 -28.26 13.94
N ARG A 170 2.44 -27.79 13.71
CA ARG A 170 2.15 -26.36 13.50
C ARG A 170 1.48 -25.80 14.74
N PHE A 171 2.00 -24.67 15.19
CA PHE A 171 1.39 -23.85 16.23
C PHE A 171 0.58 -22.71 15.58
N PRO A 172 -0.43 -22.16 16.29
CA PRO A 172 -1.17 -20.96 15.89
C PRO A 172 -0.29 -19.82 15.36
N GLY A 173 -0.66 -19.30 14.18
CA GLY A 173 -0.01 -18.19 13.50
C GLY A 173 -0.43 -16.82 14.06
N LYS A 174 0.10 -15.73 13.48
CA LYS A 174 -0.16 -14.36 13.96
C LYS A 174 -1.64 -13.93 13.91
N ASN A 175 -2.43 -14.56 13.06
CA ASN A 175 -3.82 -14.17 12.78
C ASN A 175 -4.86 -15.16 13.36
N ASP A 176 -4.40 -16.18 14.09
CA ASP A 176 -5.29 -17.16 14.70
C ASP A 176 -5.72 -16.68 16.09
N GLU A 177 -7.00 -16.83 16.44
CA GLU A 177 -7.54 -16.35 17.73
C GLU A 177 -6.84 -17.02 18.93
N GLU A 178 -6.47 -18.29 18.78
CA GLU A 178 -5.77 -19.11 19.77
C GLU A 178 -4.32 -18.67 20.02
N ARG A 179 -3.77 -17.75 19.21
CA ARG A 179 -2.40 -17.28 19.33
C ARG A 179 -2.15 -16.52 20.63
N GLN A 180 -3.10 -15.71 21.05
CA GLN A 180 -2.94 -14.87 22.24
C GLN A 180 -2.84 -15.74 23.50
N GLU A 181 -3.68 -16.76 23.62
CA GLU A 181 -3.67 -17.71 24.73
C GLU A 181 -2.36 -18.50 24.76
N LEU A 182 -1.86 -18.95 23.61
CA LEU A 182 -0.58 -19.64 23.51
C LEU A 182 0.59 -18.76 23.96
N ASP A 183 0.62 -17.49 23.53
CA ASP A 183 1.66 -16.54 23.92
C ASP A 183 1.65 -16.27 25.43
N GLU A 184 0.47 -16.18 26.05
CA GLU A 184 0.33 -16.01 27.50
C GLU A 184 0.82 -17.22 28.30
N VAL A 185 0.44 -18.44 27.89
CA VAL A 185 0.88 -19.68 28.53
C VAL A 185 2.41 -19.79 28.50
N ILE A 186 3.03 -19.44 27.36
CA ILE A 186 4.48 -19.47 27.19
C ILE A 186 5.19 -18.37 28.01
N LYS A 187 4.60 -17.16 28.10
CA LYS A 187 5.11 -16.06 28.94
C LYS A 187 5.03 -16.39 30.42
N GLN A 188 3.91 -16.96 30.88
CA GLN A 188 3.75 -17.40 32.27
C GLN A 188 4.73 -18.51 32.64
N ALA A 189 5.06 -19.40 31.69
CA ALA A 189 6.10 -20.42 31.86
C ALA A 189 7.53 -19.86 31.85
N GLY A 190 7.73 -18.55 31.59
CA GLY A 190 9.05 -17.92 31.49
C GLY A 190 9.86 -18.37 30.27
N LYS A 191 9.21 -19.05 29.31
CA LYS A 191 9.84 -19.66 28.13
C LYS A 191 9.70 -18.82 26.86
N TRP A 192 9.13 -17.62 26.98
CA TRP A 192 8.95 -16.71 25.86
C TRP A 192 10.25 -16.41 25.11
N ALA A 193 11.36 -16.21 25.84
CA ALA A 193 12.67 -15.96 25.23
C ALA A 193 13.21 -17.14 24.39
N GLU A 194 12.71 -18.37 24.61
CA GLU A 194 13.16 -19.59 23.91
C GLU A 194 12.40 -19.82 22.60
N VAL A 195 11.17 -19.30 22.47
CA VAL A 195 10.28 -19.57 21.33
C VAL A 195 9.83 -18.32 20.58
N SER A 196 10.03 -17.13 21.16
CA SER A 196 9.80 -15.85 20.50
C SER A 196 10.97 -15.53 19.59
N GLN A 197 10.79 -15.69 18.28
CA GLN A 197 11.73 -15.16 17.31
C GLN A 197 11.57 -13.65 17.18
N LEU A 198 12.69 -12.95 17.08
CA LEU A 198 12.72 -11.53 16.73
C LEU A 198 12.17 -11.39 15.30
N ASP A 199 11.08 -10.63 15.13
CA ASP A 199 10.52 -10.35 13.82
C ASP A 199 11.47 -9.43 13.05
N THR A 200 12.25 -10.01 12.14
CA THR A 200 13.24 -9.29 11.34
C THR A 200 12.60 -8.29 10.38
N THR A 201 11.32 -8.44 10.02
CA THR A 201 10.61 -7.50 9.14
C THR A 201 10.14 -6.28 9.91
N SER A 202 9.59 -6.50 11.11
CA SER A 202 9.31 -5.43 12.08
C SER A 202 10.60 -4.74 12.51
N LEU A 203 11.69 -5.49 12.68
CA LEU A 203 13.02 -4.97 12.97
C LEU A 203 13.57 -4.13 11.81
N THR A 204 13.50 -4.60 10.57
CA THR A 204 13.90 -3.85 9.37
C THR A 204 13.08 -2.56 9.26
N HIS A 205 11.76 -2.63 9.43
CA HIS A 205 10.90 -1.44 9.47
C HIS A 205 11.30 -0.47 10.59
N ILE A 206 11.60 -0.97 11.78
CA ILE A 206 12.02 -0.16 12.93
C ILE A 206 13.42 0.46 12.73
N VAL A 207 14.32 -0.27 12.10
CA VAL A 207 15.70 0.12 11.77
C VAL A 207 15.71 1.17 10.64
N GLU A 208 15.00 0.92 9.55
CA GLU A 208 14.90 1.81 8.38
C GLU A 208 14.19 3.13 8.73
N ASN A 209 13.18 3.07 9.60
CA ASN A 209 12.46 4.27 10.05
C ASN A 209 13.06 4.93 11.31
N SER A 210 14.26 4.51 11.77
CA SER A 210 14.95 5.07 12.95
C SER A 210 14.07 5.12 14.21
N LEU A 211 13.19 4.14 14.40
CA LEU A 211 12.27 4.08 15.54
C LEU A 211 12.96 3.62 16.83
N TRP A 212 14.17 3.05 16.73
CA TRP A 212 15.05 2.68 17.84
C TRP A 212 16.33 3.52 17.87
N SER A 213 17.02 3.55 19.01
CA SER A 213 18.28 4.29 19.17
C SER A 213 19.38 3.72 18.26
N LYS A 214 20.22 4.60 17.71
CA LYS A 214 21.30 4.22 16.77
C LYS A 214 22.24 3.13 17.28
N ASP A 215 22.52 3.10 18.59
CA ASP A 215 23.41 2.10 19.23
C ASP A 215 22.87 0.66 19.16
N LEU A 216 21.53 0.50 19.17
CA LEU A 216 20.89 -0.82 19.13
C LEU A 216 20.84 -1.38 17.71
N ILE A 217 20.71 -0.50 16.70
CA ILE A 217 20.63 -0.85 15.29
C ILE A 217 21.97 -1.43 14.78
N ASP A 218 23.09 -0.81 15.14
CA ASP A 218 24.43 -1.22 14.69
C ASP A 218 24.84 -2.63 15.19
N LYS A 219 24.32 -3.04 16.35
CA LYS A 219 24.61 -4.38 16.94
C LYS A 219 23.87 -5.51 16.23
N ILE A 220 22.71 -5.23 15.66
CA ILE A 220 21.77 -6.24 15.12
C ILE A 220 22.15 -6.67 13.70
N MET A 221 22.78 -5.78 12.92
CA MET A 221 23.20 -6.05 11.54
C MET A 221 24.23 -7.20 11.38
N ASN A 222 24.83 -7.68 12.48
CA ASN A 222 25.83 -8.75 12.47
C ASN A 222 25.27 -10.19 12.40
N TYR A 223 23.95 -10.40 12.47
CA TYR A 223 23.36 -11.72 12.77
C TYR A 223 22.51 -12.39 11.66
N GLY A 224 22.38 -11.83 10.45
CA GLY A 224 21.47 -12.37 9.43
C GLY A 224 22.01 -13.57 8.62
N ARG A 225 21.30 -14.72 8.60
CA ARG A 225 21.42 -15.84 7.60
C ARG A 225 20.09 -16.58 7.37
N ILE A 226 19.98 -17.31 6.24
CA ILE A 226 18.76 -17.83 5.54
C ILE A 226 18.37 -19.29 5.92
N GLU A 227 17.07 -19.65 5.88
CA GLU A 227 16.46 -21.01 6.11
C GLU A 227 15.48 -21.49 4.99
N GLU A 228 15.08 -22.79 4.98
CA GLU A 228 14.39 -23.52 3.88
C GLU A 228 12.94 -24.04 4.16
N THR A 229 12.21 -24.39 3.08
CA THR A 229 10.74 -24.50 2.90
C THR A 229 10.29 -25.85 2.31
N ASN A 230 8.99 -26.20 2.41
CA ASN A 230 8.43 -27.39 1.73
C ASN A 230 8.12 -27.11 0.25
N SER A 231 8.45 -28.04 -0.64
CA SER A 231 8.29 -27.89 -2.08
C SER A 231 7.82 -29.18 -2.76
N VAL A 232 7.00 -29.01 -3.80
CA VAL A 232 6.75 -30.05 -4.81
C VAL A 232 7.68 -29.74 -5.95
N SER A 233 8.61 -30.65 -6.24
CA SER A 233 9.57 -30.48 -7.33
C SER A 233 9.28 -31.47 -8.45
N ILE A 234 9.15 -30.92 -9.65
CA ILE A 234 8.99 -31.68 -10.88
C ILE A 234 10.36 -31.75 -11.54
N SER A 235 10.76 -32.93 -11.99
CA SER A 235 12.03 -33.11 -12.72
C SER A 235 11.84 -34.00 -13.94
N LYS A 236 12.60 -33.73 -14.99
CA LYS A 236 12.68 -34.60 -16.17
C LYS A 236 13.30 -35.94 -15.81
N LEU A 237 12.80 -37.02 -16.39
CA LEU A 237 13.44 -38.32 -16.30
C LEU A 237 14.79 -38.27 -17.05
N LYS A 238 15.87 -38.75 -16.42
CA LYS A 238 17.13 -38.95 -17.15
C LYS A 238 16.91 -40.13 -18.09
N GLU A 239 17.20 -39.96 -19.37
CA GLU A 239 17.27 -41.07 -20.32
C GLU A 239 18.26 -42.11 -19.78
N GLU A 240 17.76 -43.29 -19.41
CA GLU A 240 18.63 -44.45 -19.27
C GLU A 240 19.15 -44.77 -20.67
N ARG A 241 20.40 -44.37 -20.93
CA ARG A 241 21.21 -44.95 -22.02
C ARG A 241 21.27 -46.45 -21.76
N LYS A 242 20.42 -47.21 -22.47
CA LYS A 242 20.60 -48.64 -22.68
C LYS A 242 21.81 -48.88 -23.57
#